data_AF-A0A2E4AQE1-F1
#
_entry.id   AF-A0A2E4AQE1-F1
#
_cell.length_a   1.000
_cell.length_b   1.000
_cell.length_c   1.000
_cell.angle_alpha   90.00
_cell.angle_beta   90.00
_cell.angle_gamma   90.00
#
_symmetry.space_group_name_H-M   'P 1'
#
loop_
_entity.id
_entity.type
_entity.pdbx_description
1 polymer ?
#
loop_
_entity_poly.entity_id
_entity_poly.type
_entity_poly.pdbx_seq_one_letter_code
_entity_poly.pdbx_strand_id
1 'polypeptide(L)'
;MKSCDEKKQYKNFREGNIELNKILQKILFSNLNTYWCKKHNCVHIGHNYRMKNETILKRQFNSIKNFVISSEEYFNPNELVGIEV
;
A
#
# COMPACT_ATOMS: atom_id res chain seq x y z
N MET A 1 21.58 2.22 1.34
CA MET A 1 20.34 2.55 2.09
C MET A 1 20.37 4.05 2.36
N LYS A 2 19.33 4.81 2.01
CA LYS A 2 19.28 6.25 2.34
C LYS A 2 19.38 6.45 3.85
N SER A 3 20.15 7.45 4.27
CA SER A 3 20.24 7.84 5.68
C SER A 3 18.87 8.29 6.18
N CYS A 4 18.64 8.23 7.50
CA CYS A 4 17.35 8.65 8.07
C CYS A 4 17.03 10.12 7.71
N ASP A 5 18.06 10.96 7.61
CA ASP A 5 17.97 12.37 7.28
C ASP A 5 17.51 12.62 5.83
N GLU A 6 17.75 11.68 4.92
CA GLU A 6 17.33 11.74 3.51
C GLU A 6 15.93 11.13 3.26
N LYS A 7 15.32 10.53 4.29
CA LYS A 7 14.01 9.91 4.13
C LYS A 7 12.92 10.96 4.24
N LYS A 8 11.90 10.82 3.38
CA LYS A 8 10.66 11.58 3.48
C LYS A 8 10.07 11.40 4.89
N GLN A 9 9.71 12.52 5.50
CA GLN A 9 9.12 12.59 6.84
C GLN A 9 7.61 12.73 6.71
N TYR A 10 6.87 11.97 7.50
CA TYR A 10 5.41 12.04 7.59
C TYR A 10 5.01 12.46 9.01
N LYS A 11 3.98 13.28 9.14
CA LYS A 11 3.55 13.82 10.44
C LYS A 11 3.04 12.73 11.37
N ASN A 12 2.42 11.70 10.80
CA ASN A 12 1.76 10.63 11.53
C ASN A 12 1.69 9.35 10.69
N PHE A 13 1.30 8.25 11.33
CA PHE A 13 1.17 6.96 10.66
C PHE A 13 0.11 6.94 9.56
N ARG A 14 -0.94 7.75 9.67
CA ARG A 14 -1.99 7.82 8.63
C ARG A 14 -1.39 8.32 7.32
N GLU A 15 -0.68 9.43 7.33
CA GLU A 15 0.00 9.98 6.15
C GLU A 15 1.04 9.00 5.60
N GLY A 16 1.87 8.42 6.48
CA GLY A 16 2.87 7.43 6.08
C GLY A 16 2.25 6.19 5.43
N ASN A 17 1.12 5.71 5.96
CA ASN A 17 0.44 4.53 5.43
C ASN A 17 -0.27 4.81 4.11
N ILE A 18 -0.85 6.00 3.93
CA ILE A 18 -1.42 6.43 2.64
C ILE A 18 -0.33 6.37 1.56
N GLU A 19 0.85 6.92 1.82
CA GLU A 19 1.93 6.89 0.84
C GLU A 19 2.51 5.48 0.65
N LEU A 20 2.66 4.71 1.73
CA LEU A 20 3.09 3.31 1.66
C LEU A 20 2.17 2.50 0.73
N ASN A 21 0.86 2.66 0.85
CA ASN A 21 -0.11 1.94 0.00
C ASN A 21 0.06 2.30 -1.47
N LYS A 22 0.29 3.58 -1.82
CA LYS A 22 0.59 3.98 -3.21
C LYS A 22 1.86 3.33 -3.75
N ILE A 23 2.89 3.17 -2.91
CA ILE A 23 4.14 2.48 -3.29
C ILE A 23 3.86 1.00 -3.50
N LEU A 24 3.13 0.36 -2.59
CA LEU A 24 2.83 -1.07 -2.64
C LEU A 24 1.94 -1.46 -3.82
N GLN A 25 1.12 -0.54 -4.34
CA GLN A 25 0.39 -0.74 -5.60
C GLN A 25 1.33 -0.89 -6.81
N LYS A 26 2.53 -0.32 -6.75
CA LYS A 26 3.54 -0.40 -7.82
C LYS A 26 4.58 -1.49 -7.58
N ILE A 27 4.89 -1.76 -6.32
CA ILE A 27 5.92 -2.71 -5.91
C ILE A 27 5.27 -3.83 -5.09
N LEU A 28 4.90 -4.89 -5.81
CA LEU A 28 4.38 -6.11 -5.21
C LEU A 28 5.47 -6.79 -4.36
N PHE A 29 5.03 -7.56 -3.36
CA PHE A 29 5.88 -8.36 -2.49
C PHE A 29 7.02 -7.60 -1.77
N SER A 30 6.86 -6.29 -1.56
CA SER A 30 7.81 -5.50 -0.79
C SER A 30 7.68 -5.80 0.72
N ASN A 31 8.79 -5.66 1.46
CA ASN A 31 8.82 -5.65 2.93
C ASN A 31 8.82 -4.22 3.53
N LEU A 32 8.49 -3.21 2.72
CA LEU A 32 8.33 -1.83 3.19
C LEU A 32 7.25 -1.74 4.26
N ASN A 33 7.51 -0.93 5.28
CA ASN A 33 6.58 -0.62 6.36
C ASN A 33 6.78 0.82 6.85
N THR A 34 5.77 1.38 7.53
CA THR A 34 5.92 2.61 8.29
C THR A 34 6.50 2.35 9.67
N TYR A 35 7.30 3.28 10.18
CA TYR A 35 7.84 3.22 11.54
C TYR A 35 8.03 4.62 12.13
N TRP A 36 7.96 4.72 13.46
CA TRP A 36 8.24 5.96 14.18
C TRP A 36 9.75 6.17 14.32
N CYS A 37 10.22 7.34 13.90
CA CYS A 37 11.59 7.79 14.07
C CYS A 37 11.72 8.63 15.33
N LYS A 38 12.45 8.10 16.32
CA LYS A 38 12.75 8.87 17.54
C LYS A 38 13.67 10.06 17.28
N LYS A 39 14.59 9.96 16.32
CA LYS A 39 15.57 11.03 15.99
C LYS A 39 14.88 12.29 15.47
N HIS A 40 13.92 12.13 14.56
CA HIS A 40 13.24 13.24 13.88
C HIS A 40 11.82 13.49 14.39
N ASN A 41 11.37 12.73 15.40
CA ASN A 41 10.02 12.80 15.96
C ASN A 41 8.92 12.75 14.88
N CYS A 42 9.07 11.85 13.90
CA CYS A 42 8.19 11.73 12.74
C CYS A 42 8.06 10.27 12.28
N VAL A 43 7.20 10.01 11.29
CA VAL A 43 7.08 8.69 10.66
C VAL A 43 7.93 8.65 9.39
N HIS A 44 8.54 7.49 9.13
CA HIS A 44 9.21 7.17 7.86
C HIS A 44 8.67 5.88 7.26
N ILE A 45 8.96 5.68 5.98
CA ILE A 45 8.81 4.40 5.28
C ILE A 45 10.20 3.76 5.13
N GLY A 46 10.30 2.46 5.41
CA GLY A 46 11.55 1.72 5.24
C GLY A 46 11.35 0.22 5.20
N HIS A 47 12.37 -0.50 4.73
CA HIS A 47 12.35 -1.96 4.67
C HIS A 47 12.41 -2.54 6.08
N ASN A 48 11.48 -3.45 6.39
CA ASN A 48 11.51 -4.23 7.61
C ASN A 48 12.07 -5.62 7.31
N TYR A 49 13.37 -5.81 7.56
CA TYR A 49 14.06 -7.10 7.34
C TYR A 49 13.53 -8.23 8.23
N ARG A 50 12.79 -7.91 9.29
CA ARG A 50 12.15 -8.88 10.19
C ARG A 50 10.74 -9.26 9.74
N MET A 51 10.22 -8.65 8.68
CA MET A 51 8.91 -8.98 8.14
C MET A 51 8.97 -10.37 7.51
N LYS A 52 8.12 -11.29 7.99
CA LYS A 52 8.04 -12.64 7.44
C LYS A 52 7.34 -12.64 6.07
N ASN A 53 7.72 -13.59 5.21
CA ASN A 53 7.15 -13.71 3.86
C ASN A 53 5.62 -13.89 3.90
N GLU A 54 5.08 -14.64 4.87
CA GLU A 54 3.63 -14.84 5.01
C GLU A 54 2.90 -13.52 5.27
N THR A 55 3.55 -12.57 5.95
CA THR A 55 2.98 -11.24 6.19
C THR A 55 2.92 -10.42 4.90
N ILE A 56 3.97 -10.50 4.09
CA ILE A 56 4.04 -9.83 2.79
C ILE A 56 2.95 -10.38 1.86
N LEU A 57 2.84 -11.71 1.77
CA LEU A 57 1.82 -12.39 0.96
C LEU A 57 0.41 -12.01 1.41
N LYS A 58 0.11 -12.12 2.71
CA LYS A 58 -1.21 -11.77 3.28
C LYS A 58 -1.59 -10.33 2.95
N ARG A 59 -0.64 -9.39 3.02
CA ARG A 59 -0.87 -7.98 2.64
C ARG A 59 -1.26 -7.84 1.18
N GLN A 60 -0.57 -8.53 0.28
CA GLN A 60 -0.87 -8.47 -1.16
C GLN A 60 -2.23 -9.09 -1.50
N PHE A 61 -2.53 -10.27 -0.94
CA PHE A 61 -3.83 -10.91 -1.14
C PHE A 61 -5.00 -10.06 -0.61
N ASN A 62 -4.85 -9.43 0.55
CA ASN A 62 -5.85 -8.51 1.07
C ASN A 62 -6.04 -7.28 0.15
N SER A 63 -4.96 -6.75 -0.42
CA SER A 63 -5.05 -5.64 -1.37
C SER A 63 -5.81 -6.02 -2.64
N ILE A 64 -5.54 -7.22 -3.18
CA ILE A 64 -6.25 -7.75 -4.36
C ILE A 64 -7.73 -7.97 -4.02
N LYS A 65 -8.03 -8.59 -2.88
CA LYS A 65 -9.41 -8.82 -2.44
C LYS A 65 -10.21 -7.51 -2.36
N ASN A 66 -9.63 -6.48 -1.75
CA ASN A 66 -10.28 -5.17 -1.64
C ASN A 66 -10.48 -4.52 -3.01
N PHE A 67 -9.53 -4.69 -3.94
CA PHE A 67 -9.68 -4.22 -5.31
C PHE A 67 -10.83 -4.92 -6.04
N VAL A 68 -10.91 -6.25 -5.96
CA VAL A 68 -12.00 -7.04 -6.57
C VAL A 68 -13.37 -6.63 -6.03
N ILE A 69 -13.52 -6.52 -4.71
CA ILE A 69 -14.78 -6.05 -4.09
C ILE A 69 -15.14 -4.67 -4.61
N SER A 70 -14.18 -3.73 -4.66
CA SER A 70 -14.46 -2.38 -5.17
C SER A 70 -14.86 -2.39 -6.65
N SER A 71 -14.34 -3.30 -7.48
CA SER A 71 -14.71 -3.38 -8.90
C SER A 71 -16.08 -4.02 -9.15
N GLU A 72 -16.51 -4.94 -8.28
CA GLU A 72 -17.84 -5.57 -8.37
C GLU A 72 -18.96 -4.56 -8.07
N GLU A 73 -18.71 -3.56 -7.22
CA GLU A 73 -19.64 -2.46 -6.95
C GLU A 73 -19.85 -1.51 -8.15
N TYR A 74 -18.96 -1.54 -9.15
CA TYR A 74 -19.08 -0.75 -10.39
C TYR A 74 -19.62 -1.53 -11.58
N PHE A 75 -19.89 -2.83 -11.44
CA PHE A 75 -20.56 -3.60 -12.48
C PHE A 75 -22.07 -3.34 -12.41
N ASN A 76 -22.57 -2.35 -13.16
CA ASN A 76 -23.99 -2.26 -13.47
C ASN A 76 -24.29 -3.19 -14.67
N PRO A 77 -24.89 -4.38 -14.47
CA PRO A 77 -25.17 -5.31 -15.56
C PRO A 77 -26.11 -4.72 -16.64
N ASN A 78 -26.73 -3.57 -16.40
CA ASN A 78 -27.61 -2.89 -17.34
C ASN A 78 -26.89 -1.94 -18.34
N GLU A 79 -25.58 -1.72 -18.25
CA GLU A 79 -24.83 -0.86 -19.19
C GLU A 79 -24.25 -1.61 -20.42
N LEU A 80 -24.51 -2.91 -20.57
CA LEU A 80 -24.04 -3.72 -21.72
C LEU A 80 -25.04 -3.83 -22.88
N VAL A 81 -26.11 -3.03 -22.91
CA VAL A 81 -27.07 -3.02 -24.03
C VAL A 81 -26.76 -1.86 -24.97
N GLY A 82 -25.88 -2.09 -25.95
CA GLY A 82 -25.56 -1.05 -26.93
C GLY A 82 -24.55 -1.38 -28.01
N ILE A 83 -24.24 -2.66 -28.26
CA ILE A 83 -23.53 -3.05 -29.48
C ILE A 83 -24.56 -3.72 -30.38
N GLU A 84 -25.25 -2.90 -31.18
CA GLU A 84 -26.01 -3.39 -32.32
C GLU A 84 -25.03 -4.05 -33.31
N VAL A 85 -25.47 -5.20 -33.82
CA VAL A 85 -24.74 -6.15 -34.66
C VAL A 85 -24.59 -5.64 -36.09
#